data_AF-A0A3D1CV78-F1
#
_entry.id   AF-A0A3D1CV78-F1
#
_cell.length_a   1.000
_cell.length_b   1.000
_cell.length_c   1.000
_cell.angle_alpha   90.00
_cell.angle_beta   90.00
_cell.angle_gamma   90.00
#
_symmetry.space_group_name_H-M   'P 1'
#
loop_
_entity.id
_entity.type
_entity.pdbx_description
1 polymer ?
#
loop_
_entity_poly.entity_id
_entity_poly.type
_entity_poly.pdbx_seq_one_letter_code
_entity_poly.pdbx_strand_id
1 'polypeptide(L)'
;MAEIKRSNMIRSHISSKQLKKISHEHISYEVQMFSATIAKIKDGNIERDEHNALLESFLLHSRCIINFLYPEKPRADDVIADDFFSNPKILRSALPISLSCAKDVRFRTGKEIAHLTYSRLNITPAQKQWNIGKIHDEITSALEIFFKTLDVKQLKWFKTIVKDNTSSTYLQK
;
A
#
# COMPACT_ATOMS: atom_id res chain seq x y z
N MET A 1 7.13 -23.85 -19.45
CA MET A 1 7.05 -23.06 -18.20
C MET A 1 8.04 -21.91 -18.30
N ALA A 2 7.60 -20.66 -18.18
CA ALA A 2 8.51 -19.52 -18.19
C ALA A 2 9.25 -19.46 -16.85
N GLU A 3 10.57 -19.49 -16.88
CA GLU A 3 11.42 -19.32 -15.69
C GLU A 3 11.29 -17.88 -15.20
N ILE A 4 10.82 -17.70 -13.96
CA ILE A 4 10.83 -16.39 -13.29
C ILE A 4 12.29 -16.05 -13.02
N LYS A 5 12.92 -15.32 -13.94
CA LYS A 5 14.26 -14.76 -13.71
C LYS A 5 14.19 -13.82 -12.50
N ARG A 6 14.96 -14.13 -11.47
CA ARG A 6 15.16 -13.19 -10.35
C ARG A 6 15.71 -11.89 -10.91
N SER A 7 15.07 -10.77 -10.54
CA SER A 7 15.49 -9.45 -11.01
C SER A 7 16.88 -9.12 -10.49
N ASN A 8 17.76 -8.61 -11.37
CA ASN A 8 19.05 -8.03 -10.98
C ASN A 8 18.93 -6.51 -10.73
N MET A 9 17.71 -5.97 -10.68
CA MET A 9 17.50 -4.54 -10.45
C MET A 9 17.78 -4.20 -8.99
N ILE A 10 18.67 -3.24 -8.78
CA ILE A 10 19.08 -2.78 -7.45
C ILE A 10 18.74 -1.29 -7.33
N ARG A 11 18.14 -0.88 -6.21
CA ARG A 11 17.70 0.50 -5.92
C ARG A 11 18.71 1.58 -6.31
N SER A 12 20.00 1.38 -6.06
CA SER A 12 21.07 2.34 -6.39
C SER A 12 21.27 2.61 -7.89
N HIS A 13 20.66 1.83 -8.77
CA HIS A 13 20.79 1.92 -10.23
C HIS A 13 19.44 2.12 -10.93
N ILE A 14 18.36 2.41 -10.20
CA ILE A 14 17.03 2.57 -10.77
C ILE A 14 16.93 3.91 -11.52
N SER A 15 16.57 3.85 -12.80
CA SER A 15 16.33 5.03 -13.63
C SER A 15 14.93 5.62 -13.45
N SER A 16 14.74 6.90 -13.76
CA SER A 16 13.41 7.54 -13.76
C SER A 16 12.41 6.85 -14.71
N LYS A 17 12.89 6.21 -15.80
CA LYS A 17 12.04 5.43 -16.71
C LYS A 17 11.47 4.18 -16.01
N GLN A 18 12.28 3.51 -15.19
CA GLN A 18 11.84 2.37 -14.38
C GLN A 18 10.89 2.81 -13.26
N LEU A 19 11.18 3.91 -12.57
CA LEU A 19 10.27 4.49 -11.57
C LEU A 19 8.91 4.84 -12.18
N LYS A 20 8.89 5.49 -13.35
CA LYS A 20 7.65 5.77 -14.06
C LYS A 20 6.86 4.49 -14.37
N LYS A 21 7.54 3.45 -14.85
CA LYS A 21 6.89 2.17 -15.18
C LYS A 21 6.27 1.52 -13.93
N ILE A 22 7.03 1.40 -12.84
CA ILE A 22 6.55 0.77 -11.61
C ILE A 22 5.45 1.58 -10.92
N SER A 23 5.51 2.92 -11.00
CA SER A 23 4.41 3.79 -10.56
C SER A 23 3.12 3.55 -11.34
N HIS A 24 3.23 3.47 -12.66
CA HIS A 24 2.10 3.36 -13.56
C HIS A 24 1.40 2.00 -13.50
N GLU A 25 2.18 0.93 -13.35
CA GLU A 25 1.69 -0.45 -13.40
C GLU A 25 1.41 -1.02 -12.02
N HIS A 26 2.36 -0.91 -11.09
CA HIS A 26 2.30 -1.66 -9.83
C HIS A 26 1.84 -0.79 -8.66
N ILE A 27 2.47 0.36 -8.40
CA ILE A 27 2.05 1.20 -7.27
C ILE A 27 0.61 1.70 -7.47
N SER A 28 0.24 2.08 -8.70
CA SER A 28 -1.15 2.45 -9.02
C SER A 28 -2.13 1.29 -8.81
N TYR A 29 -1.72 0.05 -9.08
CA TYR A 29 -2.53 -1.14 -8.85
C TYR A 29 -2.74 -1.39 -7.35
N GLU A 30 -1.67 -1.31 -6.54
CA GLU A 30 -1.78 -1.46 -5.09
C GLU A 30 -2.75 -0.44 -4.48
N VAL A 31 -2.62 0.85 -4.86
CA VAL A 31 -3.53 1.92 -4.40
C VAL A 31 -4.96 1.69 -4.89
N GLN A 32 -5.14 1.31 -6.16
CA GLN A 32 -6.47 1.03 -6.71
C GLN A 32 -7.15 -0.11 -5.96
N MET A 33 -6.45 -1.23 -5.74
CA MET A 33 -7.03 -2.39 -5.07
C MET A 33 -7.29 -2.13 -3.59
N PHE A 34 -6.42 -1.37 -2.93
CA PHE A 34 -6.64 -0.87 -1.57
C PHE A 34 -7.96 -0.09 -1.47
N SER A 35 -8.19 0.87 -2.36
CA SER A 35 -9.42 1.69 -2.33
C SER A 35 -10.67 0.93 -2.78
N ALA A 36 -10.56 0.11 -3.83
CA ALA A 36 -11.70 -0.61 -4.38
C ALA A 36 -12.23 -1.70 -3.43
N THR A 37 -11.35 -2.42 -2.74
CA THR A 37 -11.75 -3.49 -1.82
C THR A 37 -12.46 -2.94 -0.60
N ILE A 38 -11.98 -1.84 -0.01
CA ILE A 38 -12.67 -1.22 1.12
C ILE A 38 -14.03 -0.62 0.73
N ALA A 39 -14.14 -0.04 -0.47
CA ALA A 39 -15.41 0.50 -0.96
C ALA A 39 -16.46 -0.62 -1.05
N LYS A 40 -16.08 -1.77 -1.64
CA LYS A 40 -16.95 -2.95 -1.72
C LYS A 40 -17.34 -3.53 -0.37
N ILE A 41 -16.41 -3.57 0.59
CA ILE A 41 -16.74 -3.99 1.96
C ILE A 41 -17.77 -3.03 2.60
N LYS A 42 -17.60 -1.72 2.39
CA LYS A 42 -18.50 -0.69 2.94
C LYS A 42 -19.88 -0.67 2.28
N ASP A 43 -20.00 -1.08 1.02
CA ASP A 43 -21.29 -1.22 0.31
C ASP A 43 -22.22 -2.25 0.98
N GLY A 44 -21.68 -3.19 1.77
CA GLY A 44 -22.42 -4.06 2.69
C GLY A 44 -23.23 -5.21 2.07
N ASN A 45 -23.42 -5.22 0.75
CA ASN A 45 -24.17 -6.26 0.02
C ASN A 45 -23.25 -7.37 -0.49
N ILE A 46 -22.54 -8.04 0.42
CA ILE A 46 -21.60 -9.11 0.08
C ILE A 46 -21.76 -10.31 1.02
N GLU A 47 -21.68 -11.51 0.44
CA GLU A 47 -21.73 -12.76 1.20
C GLU A 47 -20.47 -12.94 2.06
N ARG A 48 -20.52 -13.84 3.05
CA ARG A 48 -19.42 -14.03 4.02
C ARG A 48 -18.09 -14.36 3.34
N ASP A 49 -18.09 -15.24 2.34
CA ASP A 49 -16.87 -15.67 1.66
C ASP A 49 -16.29 -14.55 0.78
N GLU A 50 -17.18 -13.77 0.14
CA GLU A 50 -16.81 -12.58 -0.62
C GLU A 50 -16.22 -11.50 0.30
N HIS A 51 -16.83 -11.27 1.46
CA HIS A 51 -16.30 -10.37 2.49
C HIS A 51 -14.89 -10.79 2.93
N ASN A 52 -14.67 -12.07 3.18
CA ASN A 52 -13.33 -12.56 3.55
C ASN A 52 -12.32 -12.33 2.42
N ALA A 53 -12.67 -12.67 1.17
CA ALA A 53 -11.79 -12.44 0.02
C ALA A 53 -11.44 -10.96 -0.17
N LEU A 54 -12.41 -10.06 -0.02
CA LEU A 54 -12.20 -8.61 -0.10
C LEU A 54 -11.33 -8.11 1.06
N LEU A 55 -11.56 -8.60 2.29
CA LEU A 55 -10.77 -8.23 3.46
C LEU A 55 -9.32 -8.70 3.31
N GLU A 56 -9.10 -9.92 2.84
CA GLU A 56 -7.77 -10.46 2.59
C GLU A 56 -7.02 -9.62 1.54
N SER A 57 -7.71 -9.28 0.45
CA SER A 57 -7.17 -8.41 -0.60
C SER A 57 -6.84 -7.01 -0.06
N PHE A 58 -7.76 -6.38 0.67
CA PHE A 58 -7.55 -5.08 1.31
C PHE A 58 -6.30 -5.07 2.21
N LEU A 59 -6.14 -6.10 3.05
CA LEU A 59 -5.03 -6.22 3.99
C LEU A 59 -3.70 -6.53 3.31
N LEU A 60 -3.71 -7.25 2.20
CA LEU A 60 -2.54 -7.50 1.36
C LEU A 60 -2.02 -6.20 0.76
N HIS A 61 -2.90 -5.45 0.08
CA HIS A 61 -2.55 -4.17 -0.54
C HIS A 61 -2.16 -3.11 0.49
N SER A 62 -2.85 -3.07 1.64
CA SER A 62 -2.46 -2.25 2.79
C SER A 62 -1.01 -2.53 3.23
N ARG A 63 -0.63 -3.81 3.33
CA ARG A 63 0.74 -4.19 3.71
C ARG A 63 1.77 -3.77 2.66
N CYS A 64 1.47 -3.91 1.36
CA CYS A 64 2.33 -3.44 0.29
C CYS A 64 2.58 -1.93 0.37
N ILE A 65 1.51 -1.14 0.52
CA ILE A 65 1.58 0.32 0.63
C ILE A 65 2.34 0.74 1.89
N ILE A 66 2.07 0.09 3.03
CA ILE A 66 2.81 0.35 4.28
C ILE A 66 4.30 0.08 4.10
N ASN A 67 4.70 -1.02 3.45
CA ASN A 67 6.12 -1.32 3.24
C ASN A 67 6.78 -0.35 2.26
N PHE A 68 6.02 0.17 1.30
CA PHE A 68 6.46 1.21 0.37
C PHE A 68 6.69 2.56 1.09
N LEU A 69 5.72 3.01 1.89
CA LEU A 69 5.77 4.30 2.60
C LEU A 69 6.66 4.25 3.83
N TYR A 70 6.61 3.17 4.61
CA TYR A 70 7.29 2.98 5.90
C TYR A 70 8.16 1.71 5.89
N PRO A 71 9.21 1.65 5.06
CA PRO A 71 10.09 0.50 4.99
C PRO A 71 10.90 0.35 6.29
N GLU A 72 10.87 -0.84 6.89
CA GLU A 72 11.71 -1.15 8.07
C GLU A 72 13.08 -1.69 7.66
N LYS A 73 13.10 -2.68 6.76
CA LYS A 73 14.31 -3.34 6.25
C LYS A 73 14.11 -3.70 4.78
N PRO A 74 14.07 -2.71 3.87
CA PRO A 74 13.80 -2.97 2.47
C PRO A 74 14.95 -3.77 1.85
N ARG A 75 14.60 -4.69 0.95
CA ARG A 75 15.57 -5.42 0.14
C ARG A 75 16.12 -4.53 -0.97
N ALA A 76 17.21 -4.99 -1.58
CA ALA A 76 17.91 -4.25 -2.64
C ALA A 76 17.05 -4.05 -3.90
N ASP A 77 16.05 -4.91 -4.11
CA ASP A 77 15.12 -4.93 -5.24
C ASP A 77 13.71 -4.41 -4.89
N ASP A 78 13.46 -4.04 -3.63
CA ASP A 78 12.21 -3.42 -3.22
C ASP A 78 12.14 -1.98 -3.74
N VAL A 79 10.96 -1.52 -4.14
CA VAL A 79 10.71 -0.10 -4.41
C VAL A 79 10.13 0.55 -3.17
N ILE A 80 10.69 1.68 -2.75
CA ILE A 80 10.20 2.46 -1.61
C ILE A 80 9.94 3.92 -1.98
N ALA A 81 9.16 4.61 -1.16
CA ALA A 81 8.76 5.98 -1.42
C ALA A 81 9.97 6.94 -1.56
N ASP A 82 11.07 6.68 -0.85
CA ASP A 82 12.29 7.49 -0.93
C ASP A 82 12.93 7.47 -2.32
N ASP A 83 12.71 6.42 -3.13
CA ASP A 83 13.29 6.30 -4.47
C ASP A 83 12.74 7.37 -5.44
N PHE A 84 11.65 8.05 -5.05
CA PHE A 84 11.03 9.13 -5.82
C PHE A 84 11.62 10.51 -5.51
N PHE A 85 12.52 10.63 -4.53
CA PHE A 85 13.04 11.93 -4.09
C PHE A 85 14.56 11.97 -4.18
N SER A 86 15.10 12.98 -4.88
CA SER A 86 16.54 13.26 -4.83
C SER A 86 17.02 13.57 -3.40
N ASN A 87 16.13 14.12 -2.57
CA ASN A 87 16.33 14.28 -1.13
C ASN A 87 15.16 13.64 -0.36
N PRO A 88 15.29 12.38 0.09
CA PRO A 88 14.24 11.69 0.84
C PRO A 88 13.78 12.40 2.11
N LYS A 89 14.62 13.26 2.70
CA LYS A 89 14.25 14.00 3.92
C LYS A 89 13.00 14.85 3.74
N ILE A 90 12.72 15.33 2.53
CA ILE A 90 11.51 16.12 2.22
C ILE A 90 10.25 15.32 2.54
N LEU A 91 10.16 14.09 2.04
CA LEU A 91 9.05 13.19 2.35
C LEU A 91 9.05 12.82 3.84
N ARG A 92 10.21 12.46 4.40
CA ARG A 92 10.32 12.01 5.79
C ARG A 92 9.95 13.06 6.82
N SER A 93 10.15 14.36 6.52
CA SER A 93 9.68 15.45 7.37
C SER A 93 8.18 15.69 7.28
N ALA A 94 7.54 15.29 6.17
CA ALA A 94 6.11 15.50 5.95
C ALA A 94 5.25 14.34 6.47
N LEU A 95 5.76 13.10 6.39
CA LEU A 95 5.05 11.92 6.88
C LEU A 95 4.99 11.87 8.41
N PRO A 96 3.89 11.37 9.00
CA PRO A 96 3.89 10.95 10.40
C PRO A 96 5.01 9.94 10.66
N ILE A 97 5.60 9.96 11.87
CA ILE A 97 6.72 9.06 12.23
C ILE A 97 6.36 7.58 12.03
N SER A 98 5.12 7.21 12.36
CA SER A 98 4.61 5.85 12.19
C SER A 98 3.09 5.86 12.03
N LEU A 99 2.56 4.86 11.35
CA LEU A 99 1.14 4.53 11.40
C LEU A 99 0.90 3.57 12.56
N SER A 100 -0.10 3.84 13.39
CA SER A 100 -0.38 3.00 14.55
C SER A 100 -0.88 1.61 14.14
N CYS A 101 -1.49 1.48 12.95
CA CYS A 101 -1.89 0.18 12.38
C CYS A 101 -0.75 -0.64 11.77
N ALA A 102 0.43 -0.03 11.49
CA ALA A 102 1.43 -0.65 10.62
C ALA A 102 2.01 -1.96 11.17
N LYS A 103 2.29 -2.02 12.47
CA LYS A 103 2.82 -3.23 13.12
C LYS A 103 1.84 -4.40 12.99
N ASP A 104 0.57 -4.14 13.26
CA ASP A 104 -0.48 -5.16 13.24
C ASP A 104 -0.74 -5.63 11.81
N VAL A 105 -0.88 -4.72 10.84
CA VAL A 105 -1.06 -5.09 9.42
C VAL A 105 0.12 -5.94 8.93
N ARG A 106 1.37 -5.54 9.19
CA ARG A 106 2.54 -6.33 8.79
C ARG A 106 2.54 -7.73 9.40
N PHE A 107 2.29 -7.82 10.70
CA PHE A 107 2.36 -9.08 11.44
C PHE A 107 1.19 -10.01 11.12
N ARG A 108 -0.04 -9.53 11.27
CA ARG A 108 -1.26 -10.33 11.15
C ARG A 108 -1.53 -10.74 9.71
N THR A 109 -1.35 -9.87 8.70
CA THR A 109 -1.46 -10.28 7.28
C THR A 109 -0.50 -11.42 6.96
N GLY A 110 0.71 -11.40 7.52
CA GLY A 110 1.66 -12.51 7.37
C GLY A 110 1.19 -13.82 8.01
N LYS A 111 0.65 -13.77 9.23
CA LYS A 111 0.31 -14.97 10.02
C LYS A 111 -1.10 -15.52 9.77
N GLU A 112 -2.06 -14.66 9.47
CA GLU A 112 -3.48 -14.98 9.30
C GLU A 112 -3.84 -15.23 7.84
N ILE A 113 -3.15 -14.58 6.90
CA ILE A 113 -3.47 -14.67 5.46
C ILE A 113 -2.39 -15.50 4.74
N ALA A 114 -1.15 -15.01 4.71
CA ALA A 114 -0.11 -15.58 3.85
C ALA A 114 0.48 -16.92 4.34
N HIS A 115 0.54 -17.17 5.65
CA HIS A 115 1.19 -18.36 6.21
C HIS A 115 0.23 -19.16 7.08
N LEU A 116 0.15 -20.48 6.89
CA LEU A 116 -0.49 -21.39 7.86
C LEU A 116 0.42 -21.51 9.09
N THR A 117 -0.03 -20.98 10.23
CA THR A 117 0.80 -20.83 11.42
C THR A 117 0.06 -21.28 12.68
N TYR A 118 0.77 -21.90 13.62
CA TYR A 118 0.22 -22.29 14.92
C TYR A 118 -0.26 -21.09 15.75
N SER A 119 0.25 -19.89 15.49
CA SER A 119 -0.24 -18.66 16.14
C SER A 119 -1.73 -18.40 15.91
N ARG A 120 -2.34 -18.97 14.85
CA ARG A 120 -3.77 -18.84 14.59
C ARG A 120 -4.65 -19.46 15.69
N LEU A 121 -4.14 -20.46 16.41
CA LEU A 121 -4.85 -21.10 17.54
C LEU A 121 -5.03 -20.16 18.74
N ASN A 122 -4.20 -19.11 18.83
CA ASN A 122 -4.19 -18.20 19.97
C ASN A 122 -4.98 -16.90 19.72
N ILE A 123 -5.68 -16.77 18.59
CA ILE A 123 -6.40 -15.54 18.22
C ILE A 123 -7.85 -15.63 18.74
N THR A 124 -8.19 -14.75 19.68
CA THR A 124 -9.57 -14.67 20.20
C THR A 124 -10.53 -14.06 19.17
N PRO A 125 -11.86 -14.31 19.25
CA PRO A 125 -12.83 -13.68 18.35
C PRO A 125 -12.75 -12.15 18.32
N ALA A 126 -12.48 -11.51 19.47
CA ALA A 126 -12.28 -10.06 19.56
C ALA A 126 -11.03 -9.60 18.79
N GLN A 127 -9.94 -10.39 18.86
CA GLN A 127 -8.70 -10.12 18.12
C GLN A 127 -8.82 -10.39 16.62
N LYS A 128 -9.77 -11.22 16.17
CA LYS A 128 -10.01 -11.48 14.74
C LYS A 128 -10.51 -10.25 14.00
N GLN A 129 -11.18 -9.32 14.69
CA GLN A 129 -11.71 -8.13 14.06
C GLN A 129 -10.58 -7.19 13.64
N TRP A 130 -10.66 -6.70 12.40
CA TRP A 130 -9.76 -5.71 11.85
C TRP A 130 -10.43 -4.35 11.92
N ASN A 131 -9.72 -3.32 12.41
CA ASN A 131 -10.19 -1.95 12.33
C ASN A 131 -9.92 -1.39 10.93
N ILE A 132 -10.72 -1.85 9.95
CA ILE A 132 -10.55 -1.53 8.53
C ILE A 132 -10.68 -0.02 8.25
N GLY A 133 -11.52 0.69 9.02
CA GLY A 133 -11.67 2.14 8.91
C GLY A 133 -10.39 2.86 9.29
N LYS A 134 -9.83 2.54 10.47
CA LYS A 134 -8.56 3.11 10.92
C LYS A 134 -7.39 2.80 9.98
N ILE A 135 -7.29 1.56 9.49
CA ILE A 135 -6.25 1.17 8.52
C ILE A 135 -6.40 2.00 7.24
N HIS A 136 -7.63 2.11 6.74
CA HIS A 136 -7.91 2.88 5.53
C HIS A 136 -7.50 4.34 5.70
N ASP A 137 -7.92 4.97 6.79
CA ASP A 137 -7.73 6.41 6.99
C ASP A 137 -6.24 6.75 7.20
N GLU A 138 -5.53 5.98 8.04
CA GLU A 138 -4.09 6.20 8.28
C GLU A 138 -3.25 6.03 7.00
N ILE A 139 -3.53 4.99 6.20
CA ILE A 139 -2.81 4.75 4.94
C ILE A 139 -3.18 5.82 3.90
N THR A 140 -4.45 6.21 3.81
CA THR A 140 -4.94 7.25 2.90
C THR A 140 -4.25 8.58 3.19
N SER A 141 -4.21 9.03 4.44
CA SER A 141 -3.52 10.27 4.82
C SER A 141 -2.03 10.23 4.46
N ALA A 142 -1.36 9.09 4.66
CA ALA A 142 0.05 8.95 4.30
C ALA A 142 0.29 8.95 2.77
N LEU A 143 -0.59 8.33 1.99
CA LEU A 143 -0.56 8.37 0.52
C LEU A 143 -0.78 9.81 0.01
N GLU A 144 -1.73 10.55 0.58
CA GLU A 144 -1.97 11.95 0.22
C GLU A 144 -0.73 12.81 0.45
N ILE A 145 -0.06 12.64 1.58
CA ILE A 145 1.20 13.35 1.87
C ILE A 145 2.26 12.99 0.84
N PHE A 146 2.42 11.70 0.54
CA PHE A 146 3.36 11.24 -0.49
C PHE A 146 3.08 11.92 -1.83
N PHE A 147 1.84 11.88 -2.32
CA PHE A 147 1.48 12.47 -3.61
C PHE A 147 1.56 13.99 -3.64
N LYS A 148 1.20 14.70 -2.56
CA LYS A 148 1.36 16.15 -2.43
C LYS A 148 2.83 16.58 -2.43
N THR A 149 3.74 15.70 -2.03
CA THR A 149 5.17 16.00 -1.95
C THR A 149 5.91 15.74 -3.27
N LEU A 150 5.35 14.90 -4.15
CA LEU A 150 5.94 14.63 -5.48
C LEU A 150 5.97 15.89 -6.35
N ASP A 151 6.93 15.96 -7.26
CA ASP A 151 6.89 16.96 -8.31
C ASP A 151 5.76 16.69 -9.32
N VAL A 152 5.33 17.72 -10.04
CA VAL A 152 4.21 17.65 -11.00
C VAL A 152 4.46 16.64 -12.13
N LYS A 153 5.71 16.38 -12.51
CA LYS A 153 6.04 15.41 -13.56
C LYS A 153 5.92 13.97 -13.04
N GLN A 154 6.38 13.73 -11.81
CA GLN A 154 6.29 12.43 -11.13
C GLN A 154 4.86 12.06 -10.78
N LEU A 155 4.05 13.03 -10.34
CA LEU A 155 2.63 12.81 -10.04
C LEU A 155 1.87 12.22 -11.24
N LYS A 156 2.22 12.64 -12.46
CA LYS A 156 1.63 12.13 -13.71
C LYS A 156 2.00 10.67 -14.03
N TRP A 157 2.91 10.05 -13.28
CA TRP A 157 3.26 8.64 -13.49
C TRP A 157 2.17 7.70 -12.97
N PHE A 158 1.33 8.17 -12.04
CA PHE A 158 0.32 7.36 -11.36
C PHE A 158 -1.04 7.43 -12.09
N LYS A 159 -1.66 6.28 -12.39
CA LYS A 159 -2.94 6.19 -13.13
C LYS A 159 -4.11 6.70 -12.31
N THR A 160 -4.13 6.30 -11.03
CA THR A 160 -5.30 6.41 -10.14
C THR A 160 -5.58 7.86 -9.71
N ILE A 161 -4.58 8.75 -9.81
CA ILE A 161 -4.73 10.16 -9.44
C ILE A 161 -5.19 11.03 -10.61
N VAL A 162 -4.89 10.61 -11.85
CA VAL A 162 -5.06 11.47 -13.03
C VAL A 162 -6.45 11.31 -13.67
N LYS A 163 -7.22 10.27 -13.35
CA LYS A 163 -8.53 10.04 -14.00
C LYS A 163 -9.71 10.82 -13.40
N ASP A 164 -9.61 11.29 -12.16
CA ASP A 164 -10.74 11.94 -11.48
C ASP A 164 -10.39 13.35 -11.03
N ASN A 165 -10.36 14.29 -11.99
CA ASN A 165 -10.57 15.71 -11.65
C ASN A 165 -12.03 15.99 -11.21
N THR A 166 -12.86 14.96 -10.99
CA THR A 166 -14.27 15.13 -10.65
C THR A 166 -14.85 14.16 -9.62
N SER A 167 -14.14 13.17 -9.06
CA SER A 167 -14.75 12.28 -8.02
C SER A 167 -13.81 11.56 -7.03
N SER A 168 -12.50 11.83 -6.99
CA SER A 168 -11.62 11.14 -6.02
C SER A 168 -11.24 12.05 -4.86
N THR A 169 -11.52 11.60 -3.64
CA THR A 169 -11.39 12.29 -2.34
C THR A 169 -9.96 12.66 -1.93
N TYR A 170 -8.94 12.51 -2.78
CA TYR A 170 -7.53 12.65 -2.38
C TYR A 170 -6.95 14.07 -2.37
N LEU A 171 -7.73 15.09 -2.76
CA LEU A 171 -7.34 16.50 -2.66
C LEU A 171 -8.57 17.39 -2.47
N GLN A 172 -9.05 17.52 -1.23
CA GLN A 172 -9.85 18.69 -0.84
C GLN A 172 -9.10 19.49 0.22
N LYS A 173 -9.16 20.81 0.02
CA LYS A 173 -8.43 21.86 0.73
C LYS A 173 -8.63 21.83 2.23
#